data_AF-A0A6B3EM03-F1
#
_entry.id   AF-A0A6B3EM03-F1
#
_cell.length_a   1.000
_cell.length_b   1.000
_cell.length_c   1.000
_cell.angle_alpha   90.00
_cell.angle_beta   90.00
_cell.angle_gamma   90.00
#
_symmetry.space_group_name_H-M   'P 1'
#
loop_
_entity.id
_entity.type
_entity.pdbx_description
1 polymer ?
#
loop_
_entity_poly.entity_id
_entity_poly.type
_entity_poly.pdbx_seq_one_letter_code
_entity_poly.pdbx_strand_id
1 'polypeptide(L)'
;VSTTGGFHGRTMGALSLTGQPGKQDGFAPLPGDVTFVPYGDTEALRAAVTEETAFVIIEPVQGENGAVVPPVGYLRAAREITRATG
;
A
#
# COMPACT_ATOMS: atom_id res chain seq x y z
N VAL A 1 -2.76 -1.58 5.35
CA VAL A 1 -2.48 -0.40 4.50
C VAL A 1 -1.67 -0.80 3.27
N SER A 2 -2.02 -0.28 2.08
CA SER A 2 -1.27 -0.44 0.82
C SER A 2 -1.15 0.92 0.12
N THR A 3 -0.53 0.99 -1.05
CA THR A 3 -0.27 2.24 -1.77
C THR A 3 -1.00 2.31 -3.10
N THR A 4 -1.47 3.50 -3.49
CA THR A 4 -2.00 3.77 -4.83
C THR A 4 -0.94 3.46 -5.89
N GLY A 5 -1.36 2.92 -7.03
CA GLY A 5 -0.46 2.46 -8.11
C GLY A 5 0.18 1.09 -7.86
N GLY A 6 0.16 0.55 -6.63
CA GLY A 6 0.83 -0.71 -6.30
C GLY A 6 0.16 -1.93 -6.92
N PHE A 7 0.94 -2.97 -7.24
CA PHE A 7 0.46 -4.24 -7.80
C PHE A 7 0.99 -5.45 -7.03
N HIS A 8 0.09 -6.17 -6.36
CA HIS A 8 0.44 -7.34 -5.54
C HIS A 8 -0.08 -8.67 -6.11
N GLY A 9 -0.81 -8.62 -7.22
CA GLY A 9 -1.31 -9.80 -7.93
C GLY A 9 -2.79 -9.69 -8.30
N ARG A 10 -3.37 -10.81 -8.76
CA ARG A 10 -4.76 -10.87 -9.26
C ARG A 10 -5.63 -11.94 -8.58
N THR A 11 -5.09 -12.72 -7.65
CA THR A 11 -5.92 -13.57 -6.79
C THR A 11 -6.70 -12.69 -5.81
N MET A 12 -7.88 -13.10 -5.35
CA MET A 12 -8.79 -12.22 -4.58
C MET A 12 -8.12 -11.45 -3.43
N GLY A 13 -7.27 -12.11 -2.63
CA GLY A 13 -6.54 -11.45 -1.53
C GLY A 13 -5.42 -10.52 -2.01
N ALA A 14 -4.71 -10.87 -3.08
CA ALA A 14 -3.68 -10.00 -3.65
C ALA A 14 -4.30 -8.79 -4.39
N LEU A 15 -5.46 -8.99 -5.01
CA LEU A 15 -6.20 -7.96 -5.71
C LEU A 15 -6.78 -6.94 -4.73
N SER A 16 -7.20 -7.36 -3.53
CA SER A 16 -7.64 -6.41 -2.49
C SER A 16 -6.52 -5.48 -2.02
N LEU A 17 -5.26 -5.90 -2.13
CA LEU A 17 -4.08 -5.06 -1.82
C LEU A 17 -3.59 -4.22 -3.02
N THR A 18 -4.04 -4.50 -4.24
CA THR A 18 -3.58 -3.84 -5.48
C THR A 18 -4.24 -2.47 -5.64
N GLY A 19 -3.46 -1.39 -5.54
CA GLY A 19 -3.94 0.00 -5.56
C GLY A 19 -4.26 0.56 -6.95
N GLN A 20 -4.86 -0.26 -7.82
CA GLN A 20 -5.19 0.09 -9.20
C GLN A 20 -6.70 -0.15 -9.42
N PRO A 21 -7.57 0.87 -9.25
CA PRO A 21 -9.03 0.70 -9.26
C PRO A 21 -9.57 -0.03 -10.50
N GLY A 22 -9.05 0.30 -11.69
CA GLY A 22 -9.47 -0.36 -12.93
C GLY A 22 -9.20 -1.88 -12.99
N LYS A 23 -8.32 -2.42 -12.12
CA LYS A 23 -8.14 -3.88 -11.95
C LYS A 23 -9.08 -4.47 -10.89
N GLN A 24 -9.58 -3.66 -9.95
CA GLN A 24 -10.42 -4.07 -8.82
C GLN A 24 -11.92 -4.00 -9.12
N ASP A 25 -12.38 -2.98 -9.86
CA ASP A 25 -13.80 -2.61 -9.98
C ASP A 25 -14.71 -3.77 -10.40
N GLY A 26 -14.25 -4.65 -11.29
CA GLY A 26 -15.01 -5.81 -11.77
C GLY A 26 -15.16 -6.96 -10.77
N PHE A 27 -14.51 -6.89 -9.61
CA PHE A 27 -14.44 -7.96 -8.60
C PHE A 27 -14.94 -7.52 -7.22
N ALA A 28 -15.51 -6.32 -7.11
CA ALA A 28 -16.04 -5.81 -5.87
C ALA A 28 -17.27 -6.63 -5.38
N PRO A 29 -17.47 -6.80 -4.06
CA PRO A 29 -16.57 -6.36 -2.99
C PRO A 29 -15.34 -7.27 -2.85
N LEU A 30 -14.18 -6.67 -2.60
CA LEU A 30 -12.94 -7.39 -2.32
C LEU A 30 -12.80 -7.71 -0.83
N PRO A 31 -12.07 -8.78 -0.46
CA PRO A 31 -11.94 -9.19 0.93
C PRO A 31 -11.06 -8.22 1.75
N GLY A 32 -11.52 -7.97 2.98
CA GLY A 32 -10.81 -7.19 4.00
C GLY A 32 -10.90 -5.68 3.81
N ASP A 33 -10.47 -4.94 4.82
CA ASP A 33 -10.45 -3.48 4.82
C ASP A 33 -9.03 -2.99 4.49
N VAL A 34 -8.87 -2.40 3.31
CA VAL A 34 -7.57 -1.91 2.83
C VAL A 34 -7.61 -0.41 2.62
N THR A 35 -6.88 0.32 3.47
CA THR A 35 -6.60 1.75 3.25
C THR A 35 -5.47 1.91 2.24
N PHE A 36 -5.70 2.71 1.20
CA PHE A 36 -4.71 3.07 0.19
C PHE A 36 -4.20 4.50 0.42
N VAL A 37 -2.88 4.66 0.50
CA VAL A 37 -2.20 5.97 0.61
C VAL A 37 -1.37 6.29 -0.65
N PRO A 38 -1.09 7.56 -0.96
CA PRO A 38 -0.18 7.91 -2.06
C PRO A 38 1.21 7.28 -1.87
N TYR A 39 1.75 6.65 -2.92
CA TYR A 39 3.09 6.07 -2.87
C TYR A 39 4.15 7.16 -2.67
N GLY A 40 5.04 6.96 -1.70
CA GLY A 40 6.11 7.91 -1.39
C GLY A 40 5.71 9.01 -0.39
N ASP A 41 4.44 9.10 0.00
CA ASP A 41 3.96 10.07 0.99
C ASP A 41 4.08 9.51 2.41
N THR A 42 5.10 9.98 3.13
CA THR A 42 5.40 9.51 4.49
C THR A 42 4.35 9.98 5.51
N GLU A 43 3.79 11.18 5.31
CA GLU A 43 2.82 11.73 6.25
C GLU A 43 1.46 11.06 6.08
N ALA A 44 1.05 10.80 4.84
CA ALA A 44 -0.14 10.00 4.57
C ALA A 44 0.00 8.57 5.14
N LEU A 45 1.17 7.94 4.99
CA LEU A 45 1.43 6.63 5.59
C LEU A 45 1.37 6.68 7.12
N ARG A 46 1.97 7.69 7.74
CA ARG A 46 1.96 7.88 9.20
C ARG A 46 0.55 8.08 9.74
N ALA A 47 -0.29 8.82 9.03
CA ALA A 47 -1.67 9.05 9.42
C ALA A 47 -2.55 7.79 9.27
N ALA A 48 -2.29 6.96 8.26
CA ALA A 48 -3.10 5.77 7.97
C ALA A 48 -2.73 4.54 8.82
N VAL A 49 -1.49 4.46 9.31
CA VAL A 49 -1.01 3.33 10.12
C VAL A 49 -1.26 3.61 11.59
N THR A 50 -2.15 2.82 12.19
CA THR A 50 -2.56 2.90 13.61
C THR A 50 -2.33 1.56 14.31
N GLU A 51 -2.62 1.49 15.61
CA GLU A 51 -2.59 0.22 16.37
C GLU A 51 -3.61 -0.82 15.86
N GLU A 52 -4.60 -0.41 15.05
CA GLU A 52 -5.56 -1.31 14.39
C GLU A 52 -5.03 -1.87 13.05
N THR A 53 -3.89 -1.38 12.57
CA THR A 53 -3.30 -1.82 11.30
C THR A 53 -2.53 -3.12 11.46
N ALA A 54 -3.04 -4.22 10.92
CA ALA A 54 -2.36 -5.51 10.97
C ALA A 54 -1.05 -5.57 10.16
N PHE A 55 -1.00 -4.92 9.00
CA PHE A 55 0.22 -4.86 8.17
C PHE A 55 0.21 -3.70 7.16
N VAL A 56 1.42 -3.35 6.72
CA VAL A 56 1.70 -2.45 5.60
C VAL A 56 2.34 -3.27 4.49
N ILE A 57 1.83 -3.15 3.26
CA ILE A 57 2.42 -3.80 2.08
C ILE A 57 2.83 -2.74 1.05
N ILE A 58 4.12 -2.72 0.69
CA ILE A 58 4.71 -1.73 -0.21
C ILE A 58 5.77 -2.37 -1.10
N GLU A 59 5.84 -1.94 -2.36
CA GLU A 59 6.93 -2.29 -3.28
C GLU A 59 8.12 -1.32 -3.05
N PRO A 60 9.39 -1.80 -3.08
CA PRO A 60 10.55 -0.91 -3.03
C PRO A 60 10.66 0.06 -4.22
N VAL A 61 10.16 -0.38 -5.38
CA VAL A 61 9.95 0.37 -6.62
C VAL A 61 8.66 -0.17 -7.21
N GLN A 62 7.68 0.68 -7.54
CA GLN A 62 6.43 0.19 -8.14
C GLN A 62 6.68 -0.19 -9.60
N GLY A 63 6.62 -1.49 -9.90
CA GLY A 63 6.95 -2.00 -11.24
C GLY A 63 5.88 -1.64 -12.26
N GLU A 64 4.67 -2.15 -12.04
CA GLU A 64 3.51 -2.00 -12.94
C GLU A 64 3.01 -0.56 -13.06
N ASN A 65 3.41 0.33 -12.14
CA ASN A 65 3.11 1.75 -12.19
C ASN A 65 4.14 2.55 -13.03
N GLY A 66 5.03 1.87 -13.75
CA GLY A 66 6.03 2.51 -14.61
C GLY A 66 7.39 2.72 -13.93
N ALA A 67 7.85 1.75 -13.13
CA ALA A 67 9.14 1.79 -12.44
C ALA A 67 9.32 3.04 -11.56
N VAL A 68 8.33 3.33 -10.71
CA VAL A 68 8.32 4.51 -9.83
C VAL A 68 9.20 4.25 -8.61
N VAL A 69 10.30 5.01 -8.49
CA VAL A 69 11.18 5.00 -7.32
C VAL A 69 10.65 5.98 -6.27
N PRO A 70 10.49 5.57 -5.00
CA PRO A 70 9.99 6.47 -3.97
C PRO A 70 11.07 7.50 -3.57
N PRO A 71 10.68 8.61 -2.90
CA PRO A 71 11.63 9.54 -2.33
C PRO A 71 12.62 8.86 -1.39
N VAL A 72 13.85 9.38 -1.34
CA VAL A 72 14.88 8.91 -0.41
C VAL A 72 14.35 8.97 1.02
N GLY A 73 14.56 7.88 1.76
CA GLY A 73 14.11 7.77 3.15
C GLY A 73 12.70 7.21 3.34
N TYR A 74 11.86 7.16 2.30
CA TYR A 74 10.47 6.68 2.41
C TYR A 74 10.35 5.27 3.02
N LEU A 75 11.13 4.30 2.50
CA LEU A 75 11.08 2.92 3.02
C LEU A 75 11.62 2.80 4.45
N ARG A 76 12.59 3.64 4.83
CA ARG A 76 13.07 3.72 6.21
C ARG A 76 11.97 4.28 7.11
N ALA A 77 11.32 5.36 6.70
CA ALA A 77 10.22 5.95 7.45
C ALA A 77 9.04 4.96 7.58
N ALA A 78 8.69 4.22 6.53
CA ALA A 78 7.68 3.16 6.58
C ALA A 78 8.02 2.08 7.63
N ARG A 79 9.30 1.71 7.76
CA ARG A 79 9.77 0.76 8.78
C ARG A 79 9.70 1.34 10.20
N GLU A 80 10.01 2.62 10.35
CA GLU A 80 9.93 3.33 11.64
C GLU A 80 8.47 3.48 12.09
N ILE A 81 7.57 3.86 11.16
CA ILE A 81 6.14 3.99 11.40
C ILE A 81 5.56 2.65 11.85
N THR A 82 5.75 1.59 11.07
CA THR A 82 5.22 0.26 11.42
C THR A 82 5.72 -0.22 12.77
N ARG A 83 7.03 -0.08 13.06
CA ARG A 83 7.60 -0.43 14.36
C ARG A 83 6.99 0.37 15.53
N ALA A 84 6.59 1.62 15.30
CA ALA A 84 6.04 2.46 16.36
C ALA A 84 4.58 2.10 16.70
N THR A 85 3.89 1.38 15.82
CA THR A 85 2.44 1.11 15.91
C THR A 85 2.07 -0.36 15.99
N GLY A 86 3.03 -1.29 15.95
CA GLY A 86 2.83 -2.75 16.01
C GLY A 86 3.96 -3.53 15.34
#